data_AF-A0A8S9F0M3-F1
#
_entry.id   AF-A0A8S9F0M3-F1
#
_cell.length_a   1.000
_cell.length_b   1.000
_cell.length_c   1.000
_cell.angle_alpha   90.00
_cell.angle_beta   90.00
_cell.angle_gamma   90.00
#
_symmetry.space_group_name_H-M   'P 1'
#
loop_
_entity.id
_entity.type
_entity.pdbx_description
1 polymer ?
#
loop_
_entity_poly.entity_id
_entity_poly.type
_entity_poly.pdbx_seq_one_letter_code
_entity_poly.pdbx_strand_id
1 'polypeptide(L)'
;KRKKETSSKSEKRLKTEAKPSKVTEKPLGQGSEEEDMFQIGKMRYVRVSCFKGKVLVDIREFYADKEGGMKPGRKGIALSAEQWNQLKEIIPEIDAALKKL
;
A
#
# COMPACT_ATOMS: atom_id res chain seq x y z
N LYS A 1 20.57 40.76 -14.53
CA LYS A 1 21.50 39.95 -13.72
C LYS A 1 21.04 40.01 -12.25
N ARG A 2 20.39 38.96 -11.74
CA ARG A 2 19.97 38.84 -10.32
C ARG A 2 20.85 37.78 -9.65
N LYS A 3 21.43 38.09 -8.50
CA LYS A 3 22.49 37.35 -7.79
C LYS A 3 22.04 37.09 -6.34
N LYS A 4 22.32 35.87 -5.85
CA LYS A 4 22.45 35.38 -4.44
C LYS A 4 21.19 35.37 -3.56
N GLU A 5 20.95 34.49 -2.57
CA GLU A 5 21.66 33.45 -1.77
C GLU A 5 20.54 32.56 -1.12
N THR A 6 20.53 31.21 -1.10
CA THR A 6 21.17 30.15 -0.26
C THR A 6 21.01 30.15 1.27
N SER A 7 20.54 28.99 1.79
CA SER A 7 20.72 28.37 3.14
C SER A 7 19.84 28.92 4.28
N SER A 8 19.39 28.19 5.31
CA SER A 8 19.63 26.82 5.81
C SER A 8 18.69 26.51 7.00
N LYS A 9 18.27 25.23 7.09
CA LYS A 9 18.18 24.33 8.27
C LYS A 9 17.59 24.85 9.60
N SER A 10 16.57 24.16 10.13
CA SER A 10 16.52 23.76 11.54
C SER A 10 15.53 22.61 11.77
N GLU A 11 16.05 21.56 12.38
CA GLU A 11 15.41 20.32 12.79
C GLU A 11 14.67 20.51 14.13
N LYS A 12 13.51 19.88 14.33
CA LYS A 12 13.11 19.43 15.67
C LYS A 12 12.23 18.18 15.62
N ARG A 13 12.64 17.23 16.45
CA ARG A 13 12.21 15.83 16.58
C ARG A 13 11.02 15.66 17.55
N LEU A 14 10.18 14.65 17.24
CA LEU A 14 9.55 13.63 18.12
C LEU A 14 8.44 14.03 19.14
N LYS A 15 7.22 13.46 19.02
CA LYS A 15 6.73 12.21 19.68
C LYS A 15 5.21 11.99 19.48
N THR A 16 4.87 10.71 19.18
CA THR A 16 3.73 9.87 19.63
C THR A 16 2.31 10.45 19.79
N GLU A 17 1.31 9.84 19.13
CA GLU A 17 0.13 9.18 19.78
C GLU A 17 -0.87 8.60 18.75
N ALA A 18 -1.64 7.62 19.21
CA ALA A 18 -2.47 6.69 18.45
C ALA A 18 -3.90 7.20 18.14
N LYS A 19 -4.46 6.72 17.00
CA LYS A 19 -5.86 6.44 16.60
C LYS A 19 -7.04 7.10 17.38
N PRO A 20 -8.13 7.56 16.70
CA PRO A 20 -9.01 6.64 15.98
C PRO A 20 -9.61 7.11 14.65
N SER A 21 -9.96 6.08 13.88
CA SER A 21 -10.72 6.03 12.63
C SER A 21 -12.09 6.70 12.71
N LYS A 22 -12.37 7.62 11.78
CA LYS A 22 -13.70 8.17 11.53
C LYS A 22 -14.18 7.72 10.16
N VAL A 23 -15.10 6.76 10.16
CA VAL A 23 -15.85 6.31 8.98
C VAL A 23 -16.73 7.47 8.54
N THR A 24 -16.60 7.92 7.30
CA THR A 24 -17.54 8.84 6.66
C THR A 24 -17.94 8.23 5.33
N GLU A 25 -19.18 7.75 5.27
CA GLU A 25 -19.85 7.33 4.04
C GLU A 25 -20.26 8.57 3.22
N LYS A 26 -19.96 8.59 1.90
CA LYS A 26 -20.61 9.31 0.76
C LYS A 26 -19.66 9.41 -0.45
N PRO A 27 -20.16 9.61 -1.69
CA PRO A 27 -20.97 8.72 -2.54
C PRO A 27 -20.20 8.31 -3.82
N LEU A 28 -20.72 7.31 -4.55
CA LEU A 28 -20.20 6.86 -5.86
C LEU A 28 -19.98 8.02 -6.84
N GLY A 29 -18.79 8.15 -7.42
CA GLY A 29 -18.61 9.08 -8.54
C GLY A 29 -17.22 9.50 -9.01
N GLN A 30 -16.12 8.81 -8.69
CA GLN A 30 -14.84 8.91 -9.43
C GLN A 30 -13.92 7.82 -8.88
N GLY A 31 -13.50 6.86 -9.69
CA GLY A 31 -12.71 5.72 -9.23
C GLY A 31 -11.32 6.15 -8.76
N SER A 32 -11.23 6.53 -7.49
CA SER A 32 -9.98 6.77 -6.80
C SER A 32 -9.28 5.43 -6.68
N GLU A 33 -8.16 5.24 -7.39
CA GLU A 33 -7.35 4.01 -7.35
C GLU A 33 -6.85 3.64 -5.93
N GLU A 34 -7.08 4.56 -4.98
CA GLU A 34 -6.74 4.57 -3.57
C GLU A 34 -7.77 3.84 -2.69
N GLU A 35 -9.03 3.69 -3.14
CA GLU A 35 -10.15 3.25 -2.28
C GLU A 35 -10.06 1.77 -1.85
N ASP A 36 -9.21 0.97 -2.50
CA ASP A 36 -9.01 -0.46 -2.19
C ASP A 36 -7.53 -0.81 -1.94
N MET A 37 -6.71 0.12 -1.46
CA MET A 37 -5.30 -0.14 -1.12
C MET A 37 -5.10 -0.40 0.38
N PHE A 38 -4.77 -1.64 0.72
CA PHE A 38 -4.44 -2.06 2.08
C PHE A 38 -2.93 -2.07 2.30
N GLN A 39 -2.43 -1.17 3.13
CA GLN A 39 -0.99 -1.08 3.41
C GLN A 39 -0.52 -2.20 4.34
N ILE A 40 0.50 -2.96 3.90
CA ILE A 40 1.14 -4.05 4.68
C ILE A 40 2.62 -3.77 5.00
N GLY A 41 3.16 -2.66 4.50
CA GLY A 41 4.52 -2.20 4.79
C GLY A 41 4.77 -0.79 4.25
N LYS A 42 5.97 -0.24 4.48
CA LYS A 42 6.30 1.16 4.13
C LYS A 42 5.97 1.54 2.68
N MET A 43 6.24 0.64 1.75
CA MET A 43 5.88 0.80 0.33
C MET A 43 5.27 -0.48 -0.24
N ARG A 44 4.53 -1.23 0.57
CA ARG A 44 3.90 -2.49 0.15
C ARG A 44 2.41 -2.44 0.42
N TYR A 45 1.64 -2.77 -0.59
CA TYR A 45 0.18 -2.66 -0.57
C TYR A 45 -0.44 -3.92 -1.14
N VAL A 46 -1.62 -4.25 -0.63
CA VAL A 46 -2.55 -5.21 -1.22
C VAL A 46 -3.67 -4.42 -1.87
N ARG A 47 -4.04 -4.75 -3.11
CA ARG A 47 -5.12 -4.10 -3.85
C ARG A 47 -6.06 -5.15 -4.43
N VAL A 48 -7.36 -4.93 -4.32
CA VAL A 48 -8.35 -5.69 -5.11
C VAL A 48 -8.60 -4.94 -6.42
N SER A 49 -8.45 -5.63 -7.54
CA SER A 49 -8.64 -5.04 -8.87
C SER A 49 -9.40 -5.99 -9.78
N CYS A 50 -10.06 -5.45 -10.81
CA CYS A 50 -10.72 -6.26 -11.84
C CYS A 50 -10.03 -6.02 -13.17
N PHE A 51 -9.48 -7.08 -13.78
CA PHE A 51 -8.84 -7.02 -15.08
C PHE A 51 -9.50 -8.00 -16.03
N LYS A 52 -10.07 -7.48 -17.14
CA LYS A 52 -10.79 -8.28 -18.15
C LYS A 52 -11.87 -9.20 -17.53
N GLY A 53 -12.63 -8.67 -16.57
CA GLY A 53 -13.71 -9.40 -15.89
C GLY A 53 -13.23 -10.41 -14.84
N LYS A 54 -11.94 -10.49 -14.54
CA LYS A 54 -11.39 -11.33 -13.48
C LYS A 54 -10.97 -10.48 -12.29
N VAL A 55 -11.44 -10.86 -11.10
CA VAL A 55 -11.01 -10.26 -9.84
C VAL A 55 -9.63 -10.80 -9.47
N LEU A 56 -8.72 -9.88 -9.16
CA LEU A 56 -7.34 -10.15 -8.77
C LEU A 56 -7.01 -9.43 -7.48
N VAL A 57 -6.27 -10.11 -6.60
CA VAL A 57 -5.67 -9.54 -5.39
C VAL A 57 -4.19 -9.30 -5.68
N ASP A 58 -3.79 -8.05 -5.90
CA ASP A 58 -2.41 -7.66 -6.19
C ASP A 58 -1.68 -7.30 -4.89
N ILE A 59 -0.60 -8.01 -4.58
CA ILE A 59 0.28 -7.77 -3.43
C ILE A 59 1.62 -7.28 -3.98
N ARG A 60 1.94 -5.99 -3.82
CA ARG A 60 3.06 -5.37 -4.56
C ARG A 60 3.78 -4.27 -3.81
N GLU A 61 5.07 -4.17 -4.11
CA GLU A 61 5.93 -3.07 -3.69
C GLU A 61 5.80 -1.91 -4.67
N PHE A 62 5.58 -0.71 -4.15
CA PHE A 62 5.50 0.54 -4.91
C PHE A 62 6.80 1.33 -4.76
N TYR A 63 7.05 2.22 -5.70
CA TYR A 63 8.14 3.19 -5.62
C TYR A 63 7.60 4.61 -5.86
N ALA A 64 8.30 5.60 -5.30
CA ALA A 64 8.02 6.99 -5.57
C ALA A 64 8.77 7.40 -6.85
N ASP A 65 8.07 7.94 -7.83
CA ASP A 65 8.71 8.54 -9.00
C ASP A 65 9.35 9.89 -8.65
N LYS A 66 9.98 10.52 -9.66
CA LYS A 66 10.65 11.82 -9.49
C LYS A 66 9.69 12.96 -9.18
N GLU A 67 8.40 12.79 -9.48
CA GLU A 67 7.33 13.75 -9.27
C GLU A 67 6.62 13.51 -7.92
N GLY A 68 7.00 12.45 -7.19
CA GLY A 68 6.43 12.07 -5.90
C GLY A 68 5.20 11.15 -6.01
N GLY A 69 4.84 10.71 -7.22
CA GLY A 69 3.76 9.77 -7.46
C GLY A 69 4.14 8.34 -7.06
N MET A 70 3.19 7.62 -6.46
CA MET A 70 3.34 6.20 -6.15
C MET A 70 3.06 5.36 -7.40
N LYS A 71 4.04 4.57 -7.83
CA LYS A 71 3.90 3.66 -8.97
C LYS A 71 4.14 2.21 -8.56
N PRO A 72 3.39 1.24 -9.12
CA PRO A 72 3.59 -0.17 -8.85
C PRO A 72 4.96 -0.62 -9.36
N GLY A 73 5.74 -1.30 -8.52
CA GLY A 73 7.03 -1.85 -8.87
C GLY A 73 6.96 -3.25 -9.50
N ARG A 74 8.11 -3.74 -9.97
CA ARG A 74 8.23 -5.10 -10.53
C ARG A 74 8.04 -6.19 -9.48
N LYS A 75 8.35 -5.90 -8.20
CA LYS A 75 8.23 -6.85 -7.10
C LYS A 75 6.79 -6.92 -6.61
N GLY A 76 6.13 -8.04 -6.87
CA GLY A 76 4.78 -8.29 -6.42
C GLY A 76 4.15 -9.44 -7.20
N ILE A 77 2.96 -9.84 -6.76
CA ILE A 77 2.18 -10.91 -7.38
C ILE A 77 0.71 -10.50 -7.44
N ALA A 78 0.05 -10.83 -8.55
CA ALA A 78 -1.41 -10.75 -8.65
C ALA A 78 -1.97 -12.16 -8.51
N LEU A 79 -2.73 -12.38 -7.45
CA LEU A 79 -3.39 -13.65 -7.15
C LEU A 79 -4.80 -13.64 -7.74
N SER A 80 -5.22 -14.75 -8.33
CA SER A 80 -6.64 -14.97 -8.64
C SER A 80 -7.45 -15.10 -7.34
N ALA A 81 -8.77 -14.95 -7.43
CA ALA A 81 -9.65 -15.19 -6.29
C ALA A 81 -9.50 -16.61 -5.70
N GLU A 82 -9.25 -17.61 -6.55
CA GLU A 82 -8.99 -18.99 -6.14
C GLU A 82 -7.69 -19.12 -5.35
N GLN A 83 -6.59 -18.58 -5.87
CA GLN A 83 -5.29 -18.59 -5.19
C GLN A 83 -5.34 -17.83 -3.86
N TRP A 84 -6.09 -16.73 -3.80
CA TRP A 84 -6.32 -15.99 -2.55
C TRP A 84 -7.06 -16.82 -1.51
N ASN A 85 -8.08 -17.60 -1.92
CA ASN A 85 -8.80 -18.48 -1.01
C ASN A 85 -7.90 -19.60 -0.48
N GLN A 86 -7.11 -20.24 -1.34
CA GLN A 86 -6.13 -21.24 -0.92
C GLN A 86 -5.10 -20.67 0.05
N LEU A 87 -4.60 -19.45 -0.22
CA LEU A 87 -3.69 -18.77 0.69
C LEU A 87 -4.30 -18.62 2.08
N LYS A 88 -5.57 -18.21 2.19
CA LYS A 88 -6.26 -18.07 3.48
C LYS A 88 -6.38 -19.39 4.24
N GLU A 89 -6.63 -20.49 3.54
CA GLU A 89 -6.76 -21.82 4.17
C GLU A 89 -5.43 -22.28 4.80
N ILE A 90 -4.30 -21.94 4.19
CA ILE A 90 -2.97 -22.32 4.69
C ILE A 90 -2.32 -21.29 5.62
N ILE A 91 -2.94 -20.12 5.87
CA ILE A 91 -2.42 -19.11 6.83
C ILE A 91 -2.05 -19.74 8.19
N PRO A 92 -2.88 -20.60 8.81
CA PRO A 92 -2.53 -21.19 10.11
C PRO A 92 -1.24 -22.02 10.06
N GLU A 93 -1.00 -22.73 8.97
CA GLU A 93 0.22 -23.51 8.76
C GLU A 93 1.44 -22.60 8.57
N ILE A 94 1.28 -21.52 7.81
CA ILE A 94 2.31 -20.48 7.63
C ILE A 94 2.66 -19.86 8.99
N ASP A 95 1.66 -19.49 9.79
CA ASP A 95 1.85 -18.92 11.13
C ASP A 95 2.57 -19.89 12.07
N ALA A 96 2.23 -21.18 12.01
CA ALA A 96 2.91 -22.21 12.77
C ALA A 96 4.37 -22.39 12.33
N ALA A 97 4.67 -22.28 11.03
CA ALA A 97 6.03 -22.32 10.51
C ALA A 97 6.85 -21.08 10.92
N LEU A 98 6.24 -19.88 10.90
CA LEU A 98 6.89 -18.63 11.31
C LEU A 98 7.31 -18.65 12.79
N LYS A 99 6.51 -19.28 13.68
CA LYS A 99 6.83 -19.41 15.11
C LYS A 99 7.98 -20.38 15.40
N LYS A 100 8.35 -21.24 14.45
CA LYS A 100 9.44 -22.21 14.60
C LYS A 100 10.79 -21.63 14.19
N LEU A 101 10.81 -20.48 13.53
CA LEU A 101 12.01 -19.73 13.16
C LEU A 101 12.32 -18.67 14.22
#